data_AF-A0A2D9HD39-F1
#
_entry.id   AF-A0A2D9HD39-F1
#
_cell.length_a   1.000
_cell.length_b   1.000
_cell.length_c   1.000
_cell.angle_alpha   90.00
_cell.angle_beta   90.00
_cell.angle_gamma   90.00
#
_symmetry.space_group_name_H-M   'P 1'
#
loop_
_entity.id
_entity.type
_entity.pdbx_description
1 polymer ?
#
loop_
_entity_poly.entity_id
_entity_poly.type
_entity_poly.pdbx_seq_one_letter_code
_entity_poly.pdbx_strand_id
1 'polypeptide(L)'
;GFGPIALTTSKSNALQPRGLDQLADAVDAAGEKPIIAIGGLHKDLLPEIKRRGAHAAAVIGAVFNHDNPPQAFVDLCEAWG
;
A
#
# COMPACT_ATOMS: atom_id res chain seq x y z
N GLY A 1 4.88 -8.32 5.06
CA GLY A 1 4.39 -7.29 4.12
C GLY A 1 4.25 -7.89 2.73
N PHE A 2 3.23 -7.49 1.98
CA PHE A 2 2.88 -8.05 0.67
C PHE A 2 2.90 -6.95 -0.39
N GLY A 3 3.63 -7.19 -1.49
CA GLY A 3 3.79 -6.21 -2.56
C GLY A 3 4.81 -6.62 -3.64
N PRO A 4 5.08 -5.72 -4.60
CA PRO A 4 4.46 -4.41 -4.75
C PRO A 4 2.98 -4.53 -5.18
N ILE A 5 2.09 -3.70 -4.63
CA ILE A 5 0.67 -3.70 -5.03
C ILE A 5 0.51 -2.98 -6.36
N ALA A 6 1.19 -1.85 -6.53
CA ALA A 6 1.19 -1.03 -7.73
C ALA A 6 2.62 -0.72 -8.18
N LEU A 7 2.78 -0.11 -9.36
CA LEU A 7 4.08 0.25 -9.89
C LEU A 7 4.82 1.20 -8.93
N THR A 8 6.12 0.95 -8.71
CA THR A 8 6.94 1.77 -7.83
C THR A 8 8.35 1.92 -8.38
N THR A 9 8.91 3.12 -8.20
CA THR A 9 10.29 3.46 -8.58
C THR A 9 11.22 3.58 -7.36
N SER A 10 10.71 3.41 -6.14
CA SER A 10 11.52 3.53 -4.91
C SER A 10 12.55 2.41 -4.74
N LYS A 11 12.48 1.36 -5.56
CA LYS A 11 13.47 0.27 -5.65
C LYS A 11 13.74 -0.03 -7.12
N SER A 12 15.01 -0.02 -7.52
CA SER A 12 15.43 -0.24 -8.91
C SER A 12 15.13 -1.64 -9.44
N ASN A 13 14.93 -2.62 -8.55
CA ASN A 13 14.62 -4.02 -8.87
C ASN A 13 13.21 -4.43 -8.41
N ALA A 14 12.25 -3.51 -8.40
CA ALA A 14 10.88 -3.83 -8.02
C ALA A 14 10.30 -4.94 -8.90
N LEU A 15 9.62 -5.90 -8.28
CA LEU A 15 8.85 -6.92 -8.98
C LEU A 15 7.68 -6.28 -9.76
N GLN A 16 7.08 -7.03 -10.67
CA GLN A 16 5.82 -6.62 -11.30
C GLN A 16 4.72 -6.42 -10.24
N PRO A 17 3.82 -5.44 -10.42
CA PRO A 17 2.69 -5.23 -9.52
C PRO A 17 1.86 -6.50 -9.37
N ARG A 18 1.58 -6.88 -8.13
CA ARG A 18 0.73 -8.04 -7.80
C ARG A 18 -0.76 -7.72 -7.81
N GLY A 19 -1.12 -6.43 -7.68
CA GLY A 19 -2.50 -5.97 -7.70
C GLY A 19 -3.29 -6.28 -6.43
N LEU A 20 -4.56 -5.86 -6.44
CA LEU A 20 -5.47 -5.95 -5.30
C LEU A 20 -6.07 -7.35 -5.10
N ASP A 21 -6.21 -8.12 -6.17
CA ASP A 21 -6.80 -9.46 -6.08
C ASP A 21 -5.84 -10.42 -5.39
N GLN A 22 -4.55 -10.42 -5.77
CA GLN A 22 -3.53 -11.21 -5.08
C GLN A 22 -3.29 -10.75 -3.63
N LEU A 23 -3.59 -9.47 -3.32
CA LEU A 23 -3.58 -9.01 -1.93
C LEU A 23 -4.71 -9.67 -1.12
N ALA A 24 -5.91 -9.77 -1.69
CA ALA A 24 -7.03 -10.48 -1.07
C ALA A 24 -6.68 -11.94 -0.81
N ASP A 25 -6.17 -12.63 -1.83
CA ASP A 25 -5.75 -14.03 -1.74
C ASP A 25 -4.68 -14.23 -0.64
N ALA A 26 -3.74 -13.28 -0.52
CA ALA A 26 -2.71 -13.31 0.49
C ALA A 26 -3.25 -13.07 1.90
N VAL A 27 -4.25 -12.20 2.06
CA VAL A 27 -4.94 -11.98 3.34
C VAL A 27 -5.68 -13.26 3.75
N ASP A 28 -6.44 -13.86 2.85
CA ASP A 28 -7.18 -15.09 3.12
C ASP A 28 -6.24 -16.24 3.50
N ALA A 29 -5.13 -16.40 2.76
CA ALA A 29 -4.12 -17.42 3.04
C ALA A 29 -3.36 -17.19 4.36
N ALA A 30 -3.25 -15.93 4.82
CA ALA A 30 -2.54 -15.59 6.05
C ALA A 30 -3.35 -15.89 7.32
N GLY A 31 -4.68 -16.00 7.21
CA GLY A 31 -5.58 -16.20 8.34
C GLY A 31 -5.44 -15.07 9.36
N GLU A 32 -5.03 -15.41 10.58
CA GLU A 32 -4.89 -14.44 11.67
C GLU A 32 -3.63 -13.56 11.58
N LYS A 33 -2.69 -13.88 10.68
CA LYS A 33 -1.44 -13.13 10.56
C LYS A 33 -1.67 -11.81 9.81
N PRO A 34 -1.26 -10.65 10.35
CA PRO A 34 -1.51 -9.36 9.72
C PRO A 34 -0.73 -9.21 8.41
N ILE A 35 -1.43 -8.85 7.34
CA ILE A 35 -0.83 -8.46 6.07
C ILE A 35 -0.65 -6.95 6.00
N ILE A 36 0.59 -6.51 5.72
CA ILE A 36 0.93 -5.11 5.50
C ILE A 36 1.12 -4.90 4.01
N ALA A 37 0.25 -4.15 3.35
CA ALA A 37 0.39 -3.83 1.93
C ALA A 37 1.57 -2.87 1.71
N ILE A 38 2.35 -3.07 0.65
CA ILE A 38 3.52 -2.21 0.35
C ILE A 38 3.76 -2.10 -1.15
N GLY A 39 4.39 -1.01 -1.57
CA GLY A 39 4.93 -0.83 -2.92
C GLY A 39 3.94 -0.20 -3.88
N GLY A 40 4.24 1.03 -4.28
CA GLY A 40 3.46 1.80 -5.26
C GLY A 40 2.16 2.39 -4.72
N LEU A 41 1.96 2.38 -3.41
CA LEU A 41 0.71 2.83 -2.81
C LEU A 41 0.56 4.36 -2.93
N HIS A 42 -0.64 4.83 -3.19
CA HIS A 42 -1.05 6.24 -3.21
C HIS A 42 -2.45 6.38 -2.58
N LYS A 43 -2.87 7.62 -2.28
CA LYS A 43 -4.10 7.91 -1.51
C LYS A 43 -5.34 7.19 -2.03
N ASP A 44 -5.55 7.18 -3.34
CA ASP A 44 -6.77 6.63 -3.96
C ASP A 44 -6.86 5.10 -3.84
N LEU A 45 -5.74 4.43 -3.57
CA LEU A 45 -5.68 2.97 -3.43
C LEU A 45 -5.91 2.51 -1.97
N LEU A 46 -5.70 3.40 -0.99
CA LEU A 46 -5.74 3.06 0.43
C LEU A 46 -7.10 2.52 0.91
N PRO A 47 -8.25 3.13 0.56
CA PRO A 47 -9.55 2.60 0.98
C PRO A 47 -9.77 1.17 0.49
N GLU A 48 -9.36 0.89 -0.74
CA GLU A 48 -9.53 -0.40 -1.38
C GLU A 48 -8.59 -1.46 -0.78
N ILE A 49 -7.33 -1.10 -0.48
CA ILE A 49 -6.38 -1.96 0.24
C ILE A 49 -6.92 -2.36 1.61
N LYS A 50 -7.46 -1.40 2.36
CA LYS A 50 -8.08 -1.66 3.68
C LYS A 50 -9.28 -2.59 3.52
N ARG A 51 -10.15 -2.33 2.53
CA ARG A 51 -11.32 -3.18 2.22
C ARG A 51 -10.93 -4.62 1.83
N ARG A 52 -9.76 -4.81 1.21
CA ARG A 52 -9.19 -6.13 0.89
C ARG A 52 -8.58 -6.84 2.10
N GLY A 53 -8.65 -6.25 3.29
CA GLY A 53 -8.26 -6.89 4.55
C GLY A 53 -6.80 -6.71 4.93
N ALA A 54 -6.06 -5.82 4.26
CA ALA A 54 -4.74 -5.44 4.74
C ALA A 54 -4.86 -4.75 6.10
N HIS A 55 -4.01 -5.17 7.04
CA HIS A 55 -3.97 -4.62 8.39
C HIS A 55 -3.37 -3.20 8.43
N ALA A 56 -2.41 -2.91 7.55
CA ALA A 56 -1.84 -1.58 7.38
C ALA A 56 -1.24 -1.39 5.98
N ALA A 57 -0.91 -0.14 5.65
CA ALA A 57 -0.23 0.26 4.42
C ALA A 57 1.14 0.88 4.73
N ALA A 58 2.18 0.42 4.03
CA ALA A 58 3.52 0.99 4.10
C ALA A 58 3.79 1.86 2.87
N VAL A 59 4.05 3.14 3.10
CA VAL A 59 4.24 4.18 2.07
C VAL A 59 5.65 4.79 2.15
N ILE A 60 6.20 5.17 1.00
CA ILE A 60 7.46 5.94 0.91
C ILE A 60 7.27 7.07 -0.09
N GLY A 61 7.19 6.74 -1.39
CA GLY A 61 7.10 7.74 -2.46
C GLY A 61 5.85 8.64 -2.36
N ALA A 62 4.72 8.11 -1.88
CA ALA A 62 3.50 8.91 -1.68
C ALA A 62 3.65 10.04 -0.65
N VAL A 63 4.68 9.97 0.21
CA VAL A 63 5.00 11.03 1.18
C VAL A 63 6.22 11.82 0.69
N PHE A 64 7.34 11.14 0.44
CA PHE A 64 8.63 11.78 0.22
C PHE A 64 8.84 12.37 -1.18
N ASN A 65 7.99 12.03 -2.16
CA ASN A 65 8.06 12.64 -3.50
C ASN A 65 7.11 13.84 -3.64
N HIS A 66 6.41 14.25 -2.57
CA HIS A 66 5.51 15.39 -2.60
C HIS A 66 6.21 16.67 -2.13
N ASP A 67 5.84 17.83 -2.66
CA ASP A 67 6.40 19.13 -2.26
C ASP A 67 6.11 19.50 -0.80
N ASN A 68 5.13 18.82 -0.18
CA ASN A 68 4.75 19.00 1.22
C ASN A 68 4.51 17.62 1.88
N PRO A 69 5.57 16.94 2.33
CA PRO A 69 5.47 15.60 2.91
C PRO A 69 4.54 15.50 4.14
N PRO A 70 4.52 16.47 5.08
CA PRO A 70 3.56 16.46 6.18
C PRO A 70 2.10 16.43 5.72
N GLN A 71 1.72 17.28 4.76
CA GLN A 71 0.35 17.29 4.23
C GLN A 71 0.03 15.97 3.51
N ALA A 72 0.97 15.47 2.71
CA ALA A 72 0.79 14.18 2.03
C ALA A 72 0.57 13.03 3.02
N PHE A 73 1.26 13.03 4.16
CA PHE A 73 1.02 12.04 5.21
C PHE A 73 -0.38 12.17 5.83
N VAL A 74 -0.84 13.39 6.12
CA VAL A 74 -2.22 13.65 6.62
C VAL A 74 -3.26 13.11 5.64
N ASP A 75 -3.14 13.42 4.35
CA ASP A 75 -4.06 12.96 3.32
C ASP A 75 -4.13 11.42 3.24
N LEU A 76 -2.99 10.74 3.44
CA LEU A 76 -2.93 9.28 3.46
C LEU A 76 -3.60 8.69 4.71
N CYS A 77 -3.43 9.31 5.88
CA CYS A 77 -4.13 8.91 7.10
C CYS A 77 -5.64 9.09 6.96
N GLU A 78 -6.10 10.21 6.39
CA GLU A 78 -7.52 10.46 6.13
C GLU A 78 -8.10 9.45 5.13
N ALA A 79 -7.36 9.13 4.07
CA ALA A 79 -7.79 8.14 3.07
C ALA A 79 -7.82 6.71 3.64
N TRP A 80 -6.96 6.38 4.61
CA TRP A 80 -7.00 5.09 5.29
C TRP A 80 -8.22 5.00 6.24
N GLY A 81 -8.50 6.09 6.98
CA GLY A 81 -9.52 6.14 8.05
C GLY A 81 -9.25 5.17 9.18
#